data_AF-A4FKZ5-F1
#
_entry.id   AF-A4FKZ5-F1
#
_cell.length_a   1.000
_cell.length_b   1.000
_cell.length_c   1.000
_cell.angle_alpha   90.00
_cell.angle_beta   90.00
_cell.angle_gamma   90.00
#
_symmetry.space_group_name_H-M   'P 1'
#
loop_
_entity.id
_entity.type
_entity.pdbx_description
1 polymer ?
#
loop_
_entity_poly.entity_id
_entity_poly.type
_entity_poly.pdbx_seq_one_letter_code
_entity_poly.pdbx_strand_id
1 'polypeptide(L)'
;MPTYRGSWRLTVVGKEAAWPQRVVISGSVSGIVPGEPGRTVVIAGDEWHLVVEHDDGGGWKRSAQVIQRPLNRTGDQASQVIVSKDRFWAHDSTPDDLVVSLETVGGPLSVGKLFAADADRLTPRGSGSLRSGDGEQLLGVEITNTGFESFGYDAVLDISPRGRSELAGCGVLVQDKWRPALLRATGQEVFEGAVSVPPLEVGESTTVYFPVDCAQASSAAPEVEFELRHRSGVRSLRSYGTASITVEGRAKDHRDGGAASPTEQPRGLAHPAASPALRQEPGRAAGHSTA
;
A
#
# COMPACT_ATOMS: atom_id res chain seq x y z
N MET A 1 26.35 -4.28 13.35
CA MET A 1 25.07 -5.00 13.36
C MET A 1 24.40 -4.70 12.04
N PRO A 2 24.03 -5.73 11.24
CA PRO A 2 23.27 -5.55 10.01
C PRO A 2 22.00 -4.70 10.23
N THR A 3 21.73 -3.76 9.33
CA THR A 3 20.53 -2.90 9.32
C THR A 3 19.84 -3.01 7.97
N TYR A 4 18.51 -3.08 8.01
CA TYR A 4 17.63 -3.24 6.85
C TYR A 4 16.43 -2.30 6.98
N ARG A 5 15.82 -2.01 5.84
CA ARG A 5 14.60 -1.19 5.71
C ARG A 5 13.62 -1.87 4.75
N GLY A 6 12.33 -1.67 4.98
CA GLY A 6 11.27 -2.22 4.14
C GLY A 6 11.03 -3.70 4.40
N SER A 7 10.47 -4.37 3.39
CA SER A 7 10.04 -5.77 3.48
C SER A 7 11.09 -6.74 2.93
N TRP A 8 11.57 -7.65 3.78
CA TRP A 8 12.52 -8.70 3.42
C TRP A 8 12.03 -10.07 3.85
N ARG A 9 12.21 -11.07 2.99
CA ARG A 9 12.11 -12.48 3.32
C ARG A 9 13.46 -12.94 3.82
N LEU A 10 13.51 -13.35 5.08
CA LEU A 10 14.65 -14.05 5.66
C LEU A 10 14.41 -15.55 5.54
N THR A 11 15.39 -16.27 5.00
CA THR A 11 15.42 -17.74 4.95
C THR A 11 16.71 -18.23 5.58
N VAL A 12 16.62 -19.14 6.55
CA VAL A 12 17.78 -19.86 7.06
C VAL A 12 18.17 -20.91 6.02
N VAL A 13 19.34 -20.77 5.41
CA VAL A 13 19.77 -21.64 4.31
C VAL A 13 20.71 -22.75 4.76
N GLY A 14 21.41 -22.56 5.89
CA GLY A 14 22.34 -23.55 6.43
C GLY A 14 22.66 -23.30 7.89
N LYS A 15 23.11 -24.35 8.58
CA LYS A 15 23.55 -24.31 9.98
C LYS A 15 24.61 -25.39 10.19
N GLU A 16 25.86 -24.99 10.32
CA GLU A 16 26.98 -25.89 10.64
C GLU A 16 27.47 -25.65 12.07
N ALA A 17 26.58 -25.84 13.05
CA ALA A 17 26.90 -25.60 14.46
C ALA A 17 26.27 -26.66 15.38
N ALA A 18 27.04 -27.05 16.40
CA ALA A 18 26.56 -27.98 17.44
C ALA A 18 25.50 -27.32 18.34
N TRP A 19 25.64 -26.03 18.64
CA TRP A 19 24.72 -25.29 19.50
C TRP A 19 23.46 -24.86 18.75
N PRO A 20 22.31 -24.72 19.44
CA PRO A 20 21.15 -24.01 18.91
C PRO A 20 21.55 -22.60 18.47
N GLN A 21 21.03 -22.18 17.32
CA GLN A 21 21.25 -20.85 16.74
C GLN A 21 19.90 -20.17 16.55
N ARG A 22 19.88 -18.84 16.60
CA ARG A 22 18.70 -18.04 16.26
C ARG A 22 19.08 -16.68 15.69
N VAL A 23 18.16 -16.12 14.94
CA VAL A 23 18.19 -14.71 14.54
C VAL A 23 17.28 -13.91 15.46
N VAL A 24 17.79 -12.81 16.00
CA VAL A 24 17.02 -11.83 16.76
C VAL A 24 16.86 -10.57 15.92
N ILE A 25 15.61 -10.16 15.75
CA ILE A 25 15.21 -8.95 15.04
C ILE A 25 14.81 -7.88 16.05
N SER A 26 15.24 -6.65 15.84
CA SER A 26 14.90 -5.49 16.66
C SER A 26 14.82 -4.20 15.84
N GLY A 27 14.23 -3.12 16.39
CA GLY A 27 14.01 -1.85 15.70
C GLY A 27 12.52 -1.51 15.62
N SER A 28 12.05 -1.02 14.47
CA SER A 28 10.62 -0.78 14.18
C SER A 28 9.77 -2.05 14.29
N VAL A 29 10.39 -3.21 14.10
CA VAL A 29 9.82 -4.54 14.36
C VAL A 29 10.76 -5.38 15.21
N SER A 30 10.22 -6.38 15.90
CA SER A 30 11.01 -7.30 16.71
C SER A 30 10.49 -8.72 16.64
N GLY A 31 11.39 -9.68 16.84
CA GLY A 31 11.04 -11.09 16.77
C GLY A 31 12.25 -12.01 16.84
N ILE A 32 11.99 -13.31 16.96
CA ILE A 32 13.00 -14.35 16.96
C ILE A 32 12.70 -15.32 15.81
N VAL A 33 13.72 -15.60 15.00
CA VAL A 33 13.67 -16.65 13.97
C VAL A 33 14.56 -17.80 14.40
N PRO A 34 14.02 -19.01 14.63
CA PRO A 34 14.84 -20.20 14.88
C PRO A 34 15.84 -20.42 13.75
N GLY A 35 17.09 -20.78 14.08
CA GLY A 35 18.16 -21.07 13.13
C GLY A 35 18.04 -22.45 12.47
N GLU A 36 16.82 -22.87 12.16
CA GLU A 36 16.52 -24.16 11.52
C GLU A 36 16.57 -24.01 9.99
N PRO A 37 17.41 -24.75 9.26
CA PRO A 37 17.45 -24.68 7.80
C PRO A 37 16.07 -24.89 7.16
N GLY A 38 15.74 -24.06 6.17
CA GLY A 38 14.43 -24.00 5.53
C GLY A 38 13.40 -23.12 6.24
N ARG A 39 13.69 -22.61 7.45
CA ARG A 39 12.82 -21.65 8.12
C ARG A 39 12.79 -20.34 7.34
N THR A 40 11.59 -19.85 7.05
CA THR A 40 11.37 -18.58 6.35
C THR A 40 10.42 -17.68 7.14
N VAL A 41 10.69 -16.37 7.12
CA VAL A 41 9.80 -15.33 7.66
C VAL A 41 9.90 -14.07 6.79
N VAL A 42 8.80 -13.32 6.69
CA VAL A 42 8.82 -11.96 6.12
C VAL A 42 8.88 -10.95 7.27
N ILE A 43 9.84 -10.04 7.19
CA ILE A 43 10.09 -8.96 8.15
C ILE A 43 9.84 -7.66 7.40
N ALA A 44 8.91 -6.84 7.88
CA ALA A 44 8.54 -5.57 7.27
C ALA A 44 8.57 -4.47 8.33
N GLY A 45 9.38 -3.45 8.12
CA GLY A 45 9.46 -2.29 9.00
C GLY A 45 10.35 -1.19 8.44
N ASP A 46 10.17 0.04 8.92
CA ASP A 46 10.87 1.23 8.40
C ASP A 46 12.38 1.10 8.54
N GLU A 47 12.85 0.69 9.72
CA GLU A 47 14.24 0.31 9.98
C GLU A 47 14.30 -0.78 11.05
N TRP A 48 15.08 -1.82 10.78
CA TRP A 48 15.26 -2.94 11.70
C TRP A 48 16.66 -3.54 11.58
N HIS A 49 17.07 -4.26 12.61
CA HIS A 49 18.39 -4.82 12.76
C HIS A 49 18.33 -6.32 12.99
N LEU A 50 19.43 -6.97 12.65
CA LEU A 50 19.59 -8.41 12.81
C LEU A 50 20.80 -8.73 13.69
N VAL A 51 20.61 -9.62 14.65
CA VAL A 51 21.68 -10.24 15.44
C VAL A 51 21.56 -11.75 15.32
N VAL A 52 22.69 -12.45 15.23
CA VAL A 52 22.72 -13.91 15.34
C VAL A 52 23.21 -14.30 16.73
N GLU A 53 22.46 -15.17 17.39
CA GLU A 53 22.74 -15.67 18.73
C GLU A 53 22.84 -17.20 18.75
N HIS A 54 23.60 -17.71 19.71
CA HIS A 54 23.74 -19.13 20.01
C HIS A 54 23.50 -19.39 21.50
N ASP A 55 23.20 -20.65 21.85
CA ASP A 55 23.10 -21.09 23.24
C ASP A 55 24.04 -22.27 23.50
N ASP A 56 25.12 -22.03 24.25
CA ASP A 56 26.11 -23.04 24.62
C ASP A 56 25.69 -23.85 25.88
N GLY A 57 24.43 -23.72 26.31
CA GLY A 57 23.90 -24.27 27.56
C GLY A 57 23.93 -23.27 28.72
N GLY A 58 24.60 -22.11 28.54
CA GLY A 58 24.62 -21.00 29.50
C GLY A 58 23.59 -19.90 29.21
N GLY A 59 22.69 -20.13 28.25
CA GLY A 59 21.74 -19.14 27.75
C GLY A 59 22.23 -18.44 26.48
N TRP A 60 21.32 -17.69 25.86
CA TRP A 60 21.55 -17.06 24.57
C TRP A 60 22.60 -15.94 24.62
N LYS A 61 23.55 -16.00 23.70
CA LYS A 61 24.67 -15.07 23.55
C LYS A 61 24.84 -14.69 22.08
N ARG A 62 25.36 -13.49 21.83
CA ARG A 62 25.69 -13.07 20.47
C ARG A 62 26.83 -13.94 19.90
N SER A 63 26.71 -14.27 18.63
CA SER A 63 27.79 -14.90 17.87
C SER A 63 29.05 -14.03 17.88
N ALA A 64 30.22 -14.65 18.01
CA ALA A 64 31.52 -13.99 17.99
C ALA A 64 31.75 -13.18 16.71
N GLN A 65 31.18 -13.62 15.58
CA GLN A 65 31.23 -12.89 14.32
C GLN A 65 29.93 -13.01 13.54
N VAL A 66 29.56 -11.94 12.84
CA VAL A 66 28.50 -11.89 11.85
C VAL A 66 29.03 -11.11 10.65
N ILE A 67 29.03 -11.73 9.47
CA ILE A 67 29.55 -11.15 8.22
C ILE A 67 28.39 -10.97 7.25
N GLN A 68 28.19 -9.74 6.78
CA GLN A 68 27.30 -9.42 5.67
C GLN A 68 28.07 -9.56 4.36
N ARG A 69 27.63 -10.46 3.49
CA ARG A 69 28.16 -10.53 2.12
C ARG A 69 27.71 -9.30 1.32
N PRO A 70 28.38 -8.96 0.21
CA PRO A 70 27.96 -7.85 -0.64
C PRO A 70 26.49 -7.95 -1.02
N LEU A 71 25.80 -6.81 -1.03
CA LEU A 71 24.42 -6.73 -1.45
C LEU A 71 24.33 -6.95 -2.96
N ASN A 72 23.60 -7.99 -3.38
CA ASN A 72 23.33 -8.23 -4.78
C ASN A 72 22.02 -7.53 -5.18
N ARG A 73 22.06 -6.78 -6.29
CA ARG A 73 20.93 -5.99 -6.77
C ARG A 73 20.55 -6.49 -8.16
N THR A 74 19.28 -6.81 -8.33
CA THR A 74 18.72 -7.17 -9.63
C THR A 74 17.40 -6.46 -9.77
N GLY A 75 17.44 -5.34 -10.47
CA GLY A 75 16.25 -4.51 -10.59
C GLY A 75 15.86 -3.84 -9.27
N ASP A 76 14.55 -3.86 -8.98
CA ASP A 76 13.99 -3.39 -7.71
C ASP A 76 14.12 -4.44 -6.58
N GLN A 77 14.75 -5.58 -6.89
CA GLN A 77 15.03 -6.61 -5.92
C GLN A 77 16.46 -6.50 -5.41
N ALA A 78 16.62 -6.76 -4.12
CA ALA A 78 17.92 -6.91 -3.51
C ALA A 78 17.97 -8.22 -2.71
N SER A 79 19.15 -8.83 -2.70
CA SER A 79 19.42 -10.00 -1.88
C SER A 79 20.77 -9.89 -1.17
N GLN A 80 20.86 -10.49 0.00
CA GLN A 80 22.08 -10.53 0.79
C GLN A 80 22.19 -11.85 1.54
N VAL A 81 23.39 -12.40 1.60
CA VAL A 81 23.69 -13.51 2.49
C VAL A 81 24.40 -12.98 3.73
N ILE A 82 23.97 -13.42 4.90
CA ILE A 82 24.68 -13.22 6.16
C ILE A 82 25.17 -14.58 6.65
N VAL A 83 26.43 -14.62 7.09
CA VAL A 83 27.02 -15.79 7.75
C VAL A 83 27.46 -15.41 9.17
N SER A 84 27.46 -16.36 10.09
CA SER A 84 27.94 -16.14 11.46
C SER A 84 28.98 -17.17 11.89
N LYS A 85 29.73 -16.79 12.94
CA LYS A 85 30.54 -17.69 13.75
C LYS A 85 30.14 -17.51 15.22
N ASP A 86 29.66 -18.54 15.88
CA ASP A 86 29.32 -18.53 17.29
C ASP A 86 30.56 -18.37 18.18
N ARG A 87 31.62 -19.13 17.88
CA ARG A 87 32.90 -19.13 18.59
C ARG A 87 34.03 -19.60 17.67
N PHE A 88 35.21 -19.01 17.86
CA PHE A 88 36.42 -19.44 17.15
C PHE A 88 37.13 -20.57 17.88
N TRP A 89 37.38 -21.67 17.17
CA TRP A 89 38.19 -22.79 17.64
C TRP A 89 39.44 -22.93 16.77
N ALA A 90 40.47 -23.58 17.29
CA ALA A 90 41.74 -23.75 16.56
C ALA A 90 41.58 -24.51 15.23
N HIS A 91 40.54 -25.34 15.09
CA HIS A 91 40.27 -26.15 13.89
C HIS A 91 38.99 -25.73 13.17
N ASP A 92 38.32 -24.69 13.65
CA ASP A 92 37.08 -24.22 13.08
C ASP A 92 36.98 -22.70 13.25
N SER A 93 37.41 -22.02 12.19
CA SER A 93 37.41 -20.57 12.06
C SER A 93 36.54 -20.10 10.89
N THR A 94 35.88 -21.02 10.19
CA THR A 94 35.04 -20.69 9.03
C THR A 94 33.71 -20.15 9.52
N PRO A 95 33.28 -18.95 9.08
CA PRO A 95 31.98 -18.42 9.45
C PRO A 95 30.87 -19.08 8.61
N ASP A 96 30.29 -20.17 9.12
CA ASP A 96 29.17 -20.92 8.53
C ASP A 96 28.21 -21.54 9.57
N ASP A 97 28.36 -21.19 10.86
CA ASP A 97 27.56 -21.74 11.97
C ASP A 97 26.06 -21.48 11.80
N LEU A 98 25.72 -20.31 11.24
CA LEU A 98 24.39 -20.03 10.71
C LEU A 98 24.55 -19.21 9.42
N VAL A 99 23.83 -19.63 8.38
CA VAL A 99 23.77 -18.93 7.11
C VAL A 99 22.32 -18.55 6.84
N VAL A 100 22.08 -17.26 6.60
CA VAL A 100 20.75 -16.75 6.24
C VAL A 100 20.82 -15.98 4.93
N SER A 101 19.82 -16.18 4.09
CA SER A 101 19.55 -15.37 2.91
C SER A 101 18.45 -14.37 3.23
N LEU A 102 18.63 -13.14 2.79
CA LEU A 102 17.60 -12.10 2.79
C LEU A 102 17.31 -11.69 1.36
N GLU A 103 16.03 -11.56 1.02
CA GLU A 103 15.56 -11.11 -0.29
C GLU A 103 14.43 -10.10 -0.10
N THR A 104 14.41 -9.01 -0.84
CA THR A 104 13.31 -8.04 -0.76
C THR A 104 12.00 -8.66 -1.26
N VAL A 105 10.88 -8.23 -0.67
CA VAL A 105 9.54 -8.71 -1.01
C VAL A 105 8.70 -7.57 -1.55
N GLY A 106 8.06 -7.80 -2.69
CA GLY A 106 7.22 -6.79 -3.36
C GLY A 106 8.02 -5.78 -4.16
N GLY A 107 7.31 -4.80 -4.71
CA GLY A 107 7.89 -3.65 -5.38
C GLY A 107 8.16 -2.50 -4.40
N PRO A 108 8.93 -1.49 -4.82
CA PRO A 108 9.25 -0.33 -4.00
C PRO A 108 8.10 0.67 -3.92
N LEU A 109 7.07 0.52 -4.75
CA LEU A 109 5.87 1.34 -4.77
C LEU A 109 4.69 0.58 -4.15
N SER A 110 4.06 1.18 -3.16
CA SER A 110 2.68 0.85 -2.76
C SER A 110 1.77 2.02 -3.11
N VAL A 111 0.63 1.72 -3.74
CA VAL A 111 -0.41 2.71 -4.07
C VAL A 111 -1.51 2.59 -3.04
N GLY A 112 -1.76 3.68 -2.32
CA GLY A 112 -2.78 3.81 -1.30
C GLY A 112 -4.10 4.31 -1.87
N LYS A 113 -4.71 5.27 -1.18
CA LYS A 113 -6.02 5.79 -1.54
C LYS A 113 -5.96 6.67 -2.80
N LEU A 114 -6.95 6.49 -3.68
CA LEU A 114 -7.27 7.44 -4.75
C LEU A 114 -8.39 8.38 -4.31
N PHE A 115 -8.32 9.63 -4.73
CA PHE A 115 -9.40 10.59 -4.49
C PHE A 115 -9.44 11.72 -5.52
N ALA A 116 -10.64 12.26 -5.77
CA ALA A 116 -10.81 13.53 -6.45
C ALA A 116 -10.42 14.69 -5.52
N ALA A 117 -9.63 15.63 -6.03
CA ALA A 117 -9.19 16.82 -5.32
C ALA A 117 -9.58 18.09 -6.07
N ASP A 118 -9.80 19.15 -5.29
CA ASP A 118 -9.93 20.51 -5.80
C ASP A 118 -8.55 21.13 -6.04
N ALA A 119 -8.38 21.82 -7.17
CA ALA A 119 -7.10 22.41 -7.56
C ALA A 119 -6.58 23.47 -6.57
N ASP A 120 -7.48 24.15 -5.85
CA ASP A 120 -7.10 25.22 -4.93
C ASP A 120 -6.75 24.68 -3.53
N ARG A 121 -7.30 23.53 -3.15
CA ARG A 121 -7.15 22.99 -1.79
C ARG A 121 -6.30 21.74 -1.68
N LEU A 122 -6.08 21.01 -2.79
CA LEU A 122 -5.33 19.76 -2.82
C LEU A 122 -5.73 18.78 -1.70
N THR A 123 -7.02 18.74 -1.39
CA THR A 123 -7.60 17.87 -0.38
C THR A 123 -8.74 17.09 -0.99
N PRO A 124 -9.05 15.88 -0.47
CA PRO A 124 -10.16 15.08 -0.96
C PRO A 124 -11.48 15.86 -0.95
N ARG A 125 -12.19 15.84 -2.07
CA ARG A 125 -13.49 16.50 -2.23
C ARG A 125 -14.61 15.58 -1.75
N GLY A 126 -15.25 15.90 -0.63
CA GLY A 126 -16.43 15.15 -0.14
C GLY A 126 -16.14 13.66 0.06
N SER A 127 -16.81 12.80 -0.71
CA SER A 127 -16.59 11.34 -0.72
C SER A 127 -15.22 10.92 -1.25
N GLY A 128 -14.51 11.82 -1.94
CA GLY A 128 -13.28 11.52 -2.67
C GLY A 128 -13.54 10.90 -4.04
N SER A 129 -14.78 10.81 -4.51
CA SER A 129 -15.11 10.29 -5.84
C SER A 129 -14.92 11.33 -6.94
N LEU A 130 -14.52 10.88 -8.13
CA LEU A 130 -14.61 11.70 -9.34
C LEU A 130 -16.07 11.91 -9.71
N ARG A 131 -16.42 13.12 -10.17
CA ARG A 131 -17.80 13.44 -10.55
C ARG A 131 -17.99 13.47 -12.06
N SER A 132 -18.95 12.70 -12.55
CA SER A 132 -19.38 12.72 -13.95
C SER A 132 -20.01 14.06 -14.32
N GLY A 133 -19.58 14.62 -15.45
CA GLY A 133 -20.07 15.89 -15.97
C GLY A 133 -19.42 17.12 -15.34
N ASP A 134 -18.65 16.96 -14.26
CA ASP A 134 -17.68 17.95 -13.84
C ASP A 134 -16.50 17.84 -14.83
N GLY A 135 -16.04 18.97 -15.38
CA GLY A 135 -14.96 18.99 -16.39
C GLY A 135 -13.62 18.56 -15.82
N GLU A 136 -12.64 19.46 -15.81
CA GLU A 136 -11.32 19.17 -15.27
C GLU A 136 -11.36 19.01 -13.74
N GLN A 137 -10.79 17.92 -13.23
CA GLN A 137 -10.59 17.58 -11.82
C GLN A 137 -9.15 17.10 -11.59
N LEU A 138 -8.68 17.06 -10.34
CA LEU A 138 -7.43 16.39 -9.99
C LEU A 138 -7.74 15.00 -9.41
N LEU A 139 -7.07 13.97 -9.92
CA LEU A 139 -6.95 12.66 -9.29
C LEU A 139 -5.71 12.66 -8.40
N GLY A 140 -5.93 12.73 -7.09
CA GLY A 140 -4.89 12.50 -6.08
C GLY A 140 -4.68 11.02 -5.83
N VAL A 141 -3.43 10.60 -5.72
CA VAL A 141 -3.00 9.25 -5.35
C VAL A 141 -2.00 9.33 -4.21
N GLU A 142 -2.33 8.66 -3.11
CA GLU A 142 -1.36 8.41 -2.05
C GLU A 142 -0.41 7.29 -2.48
N ILE A 143 0.89 7.50 -2.33
CA ILE A 143 1.91 6.49 -2.58
C ILE A 143 2.81 6.37 -1.36
N THR A 144 3.32 5.17 -1.14
CA THR A 144 4.28 4.85 -0.07
C THR A 144 5.49 4.17 -0.68
N ASN A 145 6.69 4.57 -0.24
CA ASN A 145 7.92 3.85 -0.58
C ASN A 145 8.04 2.60 0.30
N THR A 146 7.73 1.43 -0.24
CA THR A 146 7.84 0.13 0.44
C THR A 146 9.13 -0.61 0.13
N GLY A 147 10.03 0.04 -0.61
CA GLY A 147 11.30 -0.52 -1.06
C GLY A 147 12.33 -0.66 0.07
N PHE A 148 13.56 -0.96 -0.31
CA PHE A 148 14.71 -1.03 0.60
C PHE A 148 15.63 0.20 0.50
N GLU A 149 15.31 1.14 -0.40
CA GLU A 149 16.03 2.40 -0.60
C GLU A 149 15.05 3.56 -0.70
N SER A 150 15.52 4.77 -0.37
CA SER A 150 14.78 6.00 -0.59
C SER A 150 14.57 6.28 -2.08
N PHE A 151 13.45 6.91 -2.42
CA PHE A 151 13.25 7.50 -3.74
C PHE A 151 14.14 8.73 -3.88
N GLY A 152 14.90 8.80 -4.98
CA GLY A 152 15.69 9.97 -5.32
C GLY A 152 14.85 11.04 -6.02
N TYR A 153 15.44 12.22 -6.22
CA TYR A 153 14.83 13.30 -7.01
C TYR A 153 14.56 12.94 -8.48
N ASP A 154 15.03 11.79 -8.95
CA ASP A 154 14.78 11.31 -10.30
C ASP A 154 13.56 10.37 -10.41
N ALA A 155 12.87 10.09 -9.30
CA ALA A 155 11.65 9.31 -9.30
C ALA A 155 10.49 10.09 -9.92
N VAL A 156 9.77 9.44 -10.84
CA VAL A 156 8.55 9.96 -11.47
C VAL A 156 7.45 8.90 -11.44
N LEU A 157 6.22 9.34 -11.22
CA LEU A 157 5.03 8.49 -11.24
C LEU A 157 4.18 8.83 -12.47
N ASP A 158 3.66 7.83 -13.15
CA ASP A 158 2.70 8.00 -14.23
C ASP A 158 1.49 7.08 -14.02
N ILE A 159 0.38 7.40 -14.68
CA ILE A 159 -0.70 6.44 -14.88
C ILE A 159 -0.29 5.58 -16.07
N SER A 160 -0.12 4.28 -15.83
CA SER A 160 0.30 3.32 -16.86
C SER A 160 -0.66 3.33 -18.07
N PRO A 161 -0.24 2.82 -19.24
CA PRO A 161 -1.15 2.64 -20.38
C PRO A 161 -2.41 1.84 -20.03
N ARG A 162 -2.29 0.82 -19.16
CA ARG A 162 -3.42 0.05 -18.66
C ARG A 162 -4.35 0.90 -17.80
N GLY A 163 -3.82 1.61 -16.81
CA GLY A 163 -4.61 2.51 -15.95
C GLY A 163 -5.33 3.61 -16.74
N ARG A 164 -4.67 4.17 -17.77
CA ARG A 164 -5.28 5.14 -18.70
C ARG A 164 -6.42 4.51 -19.50
N SER A 165 -6.25 3.27 -19.96
CA SER A 165 -7.30 2.53 -20.68
C SER A 165 -8.52 2.26 -19.79
N GLU A 166 -8.31 1.88 -18.52
CA GLU A 166 -9.39 1.64 -17.55
C GLU A 166 -10.18 2.93 -17.25
N LEU A 167 -9.48 4.05 -17.03
CA LEU A 167 -10.12 5.36 -16.87
C LEU A 167 -10.88 5.80 -18.12
N ALA A 168 -10.27 5.64 -19.30
CA ALA A 168 -10.92 5.99 -20.57
C ALA A 168 -12.18 5.13 -20.82
N GLY A 169 -12.17 3.86 -20.40
CA GLY A 169 -13.30 2.95 -20.49
C GLY A 169 -14.55 3.43 -19.74
N CYS A 170 -14.39 4.24 -18.69
CA CYS A 170 -15.49 4.90 -18.00
C CYS A 170 -15.68 6.38 -18.37
N GLY A 171 -14.97 6.88 -19.40
CA GLY A 171 -15.09 8.26 -19.90
C GLY A 171 -14.27 9.30 -19.13
N VAL A 172 -13.30 8.87 -18.32
CA VAL A 172 -12.34 9.75 -17.64
C VAL A 172 -11.06 9.84 -18.47
N LEU A 173 -10.68 11.05 -18.90
CA LEU A 173 -9.49 11.26 -19.73
C LEU A 173 -8.36 11.87 -18.91
N VAL A 174 -7.21 11.20 -18.84
CA VAL A 174 -5.99 11.76 -18.23
C VAL A 174 -5.43 12.85 -19.13
N GLN A 175 -5.15 14.02 -18.55
CA GLN A 175 -4.62 15.17 -19.29
C GLN A 175 -3.10 15.26 -19.14
N ASP A 176 -2.36 15.12 -20.23
CA ASP A 176 -0.90 15.28 -20.20
C ASP A 176 -0.46 16.75 -20.29
N LYS A 177 -1.37 17.64 -20.70
CA LYS A 177 -1.11 19.08 -20.81
C LYS A 177 -1.41 19.80 -19.50
N TRP A 178 -0.38 19.92 -18.67
CA TRP A 178 -0.49 20.61 -17.40
C TRP A 178 -0.57 22.13 -17.56
N ARG A 179 -1.56 22.74 -16.92
CA ARG A 179 -1.68 24.19 -16.85
C ARG A 179 -0.65 24.74 -15.85
N PRO A 180 0.01 25.89 -16.13
CA PRO A 180 0.99 26.47 -15.19
C PRO A 180 0.44 26.73 -13.79
N ALA A 181 -0.86 27.02 -13.66
CA ALA A 181 -1.50 27.19 -12.36
C ALA A 181 -1.53 25.89 -11.54
N LEU A 182 -1.79 24.74 -12.16
CA LEU A 182 -1.82 23.44 -11.50
C LEU A 182 -0.42 22.99 -11.05
N LEU A 183 0.60 23.23 -11.89
CA LEU A 183 1.99 22.96 -11.52
C LEU A 183 2.41 23.77 -10.28
N ARG A 184 2.05 25.05 -10.25
CA ARG A 184 2.33 25.90 -9.07
C ARG A 184 1.55 25.46 -7.84
N ALA A 185 0.29 25.06 -7.99
CA ALA A 185 -0.53 24.61 -6.88
C ALA A 185 0.03 23.32 -6.26
N THR A 186 0.32 22.33 -7.10
CA THR A 186 0.79 20.99 -6.69
C THR A 186 2.27 20.95 -6.32
N GLY A 187 3.07 21.91 -6.80
CA GLY A 187 4.54 21.86 -6.68
C GLY A 187 5.19 20.74 -7.50
N GLN A 188 4.45 20.11 -8.41
CA GLN A 188 4.94 19.02 -9.24
C GLN A 188 5.61 19.53 -10.52
N GLU A 189 6.61 18.78 -10.95
CA GLU A 189 7.21 18.88 -12.28
C GLU A 189 6.68 17.75 -13.17
N VAL A 190 6.65 17.96 -14.49
CA VAL A 190 6.11 16.99 -15.46
C VAL A 190 7.17 16.62 -16.47
N PHE A 191 7.32 15.32 -16.71
CA PHE A 191 8.28 14.72 -17.64
C PHE A 191 7.57 13.67 -18.49
N GLU A 192 7.34 13.98 -19.77
CA GLU A 192 6.73 13.03 -20.73
C GLU A 192 5.38 12.44 -20.26
N GLY A 193 4.57 13.23 -19.54
CA GLY A 193 3.28 12.81 -18.98
C GLY A 193 3.36 12.25 -17.55
N ALA A 194 4.55 11.86 -17.10
CA ALA A 194 4.81 11.47 -15.70
C ALA A 194 5.03 12.72 -14.83
N VAL A 195 4.77 12.60 -13.53
CA VAL A 195 4.94 13.67 -12.54
C VAL A 195 6.06 13.33 -11.56
N SER A 196 6.82 14.33 -11.14
CA SER A 196 7.87 14.18 -10.15
C SER A 196 7.33 13.67 -8.82
N VAL A 197 8.00 12.68 -8.24
CA VAL A 197 7.79 12.26 -6.85
C VAL A 197 8.86 12.96 -6.00
N PRO A 198 8.50 13.65 -4.90
CA PRO A 198 9.52 14.17 -3.98
C PRO A 198 10.37 13.02 -3.43
N PRO A 199 11.58 13.26 -2.92
CA PRO A 199 12.32 12.23 -2.20
C PRO A 199 11.46 11.64 -1.08
N LEU A 200 11.44 10.31 -0.98
CA LEU A 200 10.71 9.57 0.05
C LEU A 200 11.64 8.55 0.68
N GLU A 201 11.83 8.64 1.99
CA GLU A 201 12.47 7.58 2.75
C GLU A 201 11.59 6.31 2.73
N VAL A 202 12.19 5.17 3.06
CA VAL A 202 11.44 3.91 3.19
C VAL A 202 10.40 4.04 4.30
N GLY A 203 9.15 3.67 3.99
CA GLY A 203 7.99 3.82 4.88
C GLY A 203 7.27 5.17 4.75
N GLU A 204 7.91 6.18 4.15
CA GLU A 204 7.26 7.49 3.95
C GLU A 204 6.23 7.46 2.83
N SER A 205 5.22 8.31 2.99
CA SER A 205 4.12 8.45 2.05
C SER A 205 3.97 9.90 1.58
N THR A 206 3.48 10.08 0.36
CA THR A 206 3.11 11.39 -0.19
C THR A 206 1.90 11.27 -1.08
N THR A 207 1.31 12.41 -1.45
CA THR A 207 0.26 12.47 -2.46
C THR A 207 0.79 13.07 -3.74
N VAL A 208 0.47 12.42 -4.85
CA VAL A 208 0.76 12.87 -6.21
C VAL A 208 -0.56 13.09 -6.95
N TYR A 209 -0.62 14.08 -7.83
CA TYR A 209 -1.85 14.49 -8.53
C TYR A 209 -1.73 14.32 -10.04
N PHE A 210 -2.84 13.99 -10.68
CA PHE A 210 -3.00 13.93 -12.14
C PHE A 210 -4.27 14.68 -12.57
N PRO A 211 -4.20 15.65 -13.50
CA PRO A 211 -5.39 16.28 -14.04
C PRO A 211 -6.15 15.28 -14.92
N VAL A 212 -7.46 15.22 -14.72
CA VAL A 212 -8.38 14.36 -15.46
C VAL A 212 -9.59 15.15 -15.91
N ASP A 213 -10.07 14.89 -17.11
CA ASP A 213 -11.35 15.40 -17.61
C ASP A 213 -12.45 14.36 -17.37
N CYS A 214 -13.48 14.73 -16.62
CA CYS A 214 -14.62 13.87 -16.33
C CYS A 214 -15.92 14.32 -17.02
N ALA A 215 -15.84 15.22 -18.01
CA ALA A 215 -17.01 15.76 -18.71
C ALA A 215 -17.86 14.66 -19.37
N GLN A 216 -17.23 13.58 -19.84
CA GLN A 216 -17.88 12.43 -20.46
C GLN A 216 -17.90 11.19 -19.56
N ALA A 217 -17.53 11.34 -18.28
CA ALA A 217 -17.40 10.20 -17.39
C ALA A 217 -18.77 9.59 -17.09
N SER A 218 -18.78 8.29 -16.81
CA SER A 218 -19.94 7.48 -16.44
C SER A 218 -19.68 6.82 -15.09
N SER A 219 -20.74 6.44 -14.38
CA SER A 219 -20.57 5.87 -13.04
C SER A 219 -19.89 4.50 -13.12
N ALA A 220 -18.76 4.36 -12.45
CA ALA A 220 -17.91 3.18 -12.47
C ALA A 220 -16.96 3.17 -11.26
N ALA A 221 -16.21 2.08 -11.09
CA ALA A 221 -15.12 1.97 -10.11
C ALA A 221 -13.86 1.37 -10.77
N PRO A 222 -13.22 2.09 -11.72
CA PRO A 222 -12.04 1.58 -12.43
C PRO A 222 -10.89 1.29 -11.46
N GLU A 223 -10.14 0.23 -11.75
CA GLU A 223 -8.84 -0.05 -11.12
C GLU A 223 -7.75 0.66 -11.92
N VAL A 224 -7.07 1.61 -11.29
CA VAL A 224 -6.04 2.43 -11.92
C VAL A 224 -4.67 1.89 -11.56
N GLU A 225 -3.91 1.49 -12.57
CA GLU A 225 -2.52 1.04 -12.45
C GLU A 225 -1.56 2.22 -12.65
N PHE A 226 -0.68 2.45 -11.68
CA PHE A 226 0.36 3.46 -11.69
C PHE A 226 1.72 2.80 -11.93
N GLU A 227 2.62 3.57 -12.52
CA GLU A 227 3.98 3.15 -12.85
C GLU A 227 5.00 4.13 -12.27
N LEU A 228 5.86 3.66 -11.38
CA LEU A 228 7.03 4.38 -10.90
C LEU A 228 8.24 4.10 -11.81
N ARG A 229 8.92 5.15 -12.24
CA ARG A 229 10.14 5.10 -13.08
C ARG A 229 11.20 6.06 -12.56
N HIS A 230 12.45 5.86 -12.99
CA HIS A 230 13.55 6.79 -12.77
C HIS A 230 13.93 7.52 -14.06
N ARG A 231 14.06 8.86 -14.01
CA ARG A 231 14.45 9.69 -15.16
C ARG A 231 15.82 9.36 -15.71
N SER A 232 16.75 8.94 -14.85
CA SER A 232 18.16 8.79 -15.21
C SER A 232 18.41 7.66 -16.21
N GLY A 233 17.46 6.76 -16.49
CA GLY A 233 17.63 5.63 -17.41
C GLY A 233 18.66 4.58 -16.94
N VAL A 234 19.54 4.94 -15.99
CA VAL A 234 20.50 4.06 -15.31
C VAL A 234 19.77 2.95 -14.56
N ARG A 235 18.54 3.22 -14.10
CA ARG A 235 17.59 2.24 -13.57
C ARG A 235 16.40 2.15 -14.52
N SER A 236 16.45 1.27 -15.52
CA SER A 236 15.33 1.01 -16.46
C SER A 236 14.17 0.23 -15.81
N LEU A 237 13.96 0.40 -14.51
CA LEU A 237 13.05 -0.41 -13.73
C LEU A 237 11.72 0.31 -13.60
N ARG A 238 10.68 -0.49 -13.73
CA ARG A 238 9.29 -0.06 -13.68
C ARG A 238 8.65 -0.81 -12.53
N SER A 239 8.16 -0.08 -11.55
CA SER A 239 7.37 -0.65 -10.46
C SER A 239 5.92 -0.27 -10.64
N TYR A 240 5.02 -1.20 -10.33
CA TYR A 240 3.60 -1.02 -10.54
C TYR A 240 2.83 -1.12 -9.23
N GLY A 241 1.76 -0.35 -9.11
CA GLY A 241 0.77 -0.49 -8.05
C GLY A 241 -0.61 -0.13 -8.55
N THR A 242 -1.64 -0.72 -7.98
CA THR A 242 -3.04 -0.49 -8.39
C THR A 242 -3.87 0.02 -7.22
N ALA A 243 -4.86 0.85 -7.52
CA ALA A 243 -5.90 1.23 -6.59
C ALA A 243 -7.19 1.58 -7.35
N SER A 244 -8.34 1.46 -6.70
CA SER A 244 -9.63 1.78 -7.31
C SER A 244 -10.09 3.19 -6.92
N ILE A 245 -10.75 3.86 -7.87
CA ILE A 245 -11.41 5.16 -7.65
C ILE A 245 -12.88 5.05 -8.02
N THR A 246 -13.77 5.62 -7.22
CA THR A 246 -15.20 5.71 -7.55
C THR A 246 -15.45 6.91 -8.46
N VAL A 247 -16.20 6.68 -9.54
CA VAL A 247 -16.78 7.72 -10.39
C VAL A 247 -18.28 7.78 -10.13
N GLU A 248 -18.74 8.88 -9.55
CA GLU A 248 -20.15 9.12 -9.27
C GLU A 248 -20.83 9.67 -10.53
N GLY A 249 -21.92 9.02 -10.94
CA GLY A 249 -22.77 9.54 -12.01
C GLY A 249 -23.38 10.89 -11.60
N ARG A 250 -23.66 11.75 -12.58
CA ARG A 250 -24.46 12.95 -12.32
C ARG A 250 -25.76 12.49 -11.68
N ALA A 251 -26.03 12.94 -10.44
CA ALA A 251 -27.34 12.76 -9.84
C ALA A 251 -28.33 13.24 -10.89
N LYS A 252 -29.17 12.33 -11.41
CA LYS A 252 -30.27 12.75 -12.27
C LYS A 252 -31.02 13.76 -11.41
N ASP A 253 -30.92 15.03 -11.76
CA ASP A 253 -31.82 16.05 -11.26
C ASP A 253 -33.20 15.49 -11.59
N HIS A 254 -33.84 14.82 -10.62
CA HIS A 254 -35.27 14.60 -10.61
C HIS A 254 -35.88 15.99 -10.45
N ARG A 255 -35.73 16.82 -11.48
CA ARG A 255 -36.77 17.77 -11.83
C ARG A 255 -37.90 16.88 -12.30
N ASP A 256 -38.71 16.47 -11.33
CA ASP A 256 -40.09 16.17 -11.55
C ASP A 256 -40.62 17.27 -12.46
N GLY A 257 -40.75 16.95 -13.75
CA GLY A 257 -41.67 17.61 -14.62
C GLY A 257 -43.04 17.33 -14.02
N GLY A 258 -43.43 18.16 -13.04
CA GLY A 258 -44.77 18.22 -12.50
C GLY A 258 -45.70 18.60 -13.63
N ALA A 259 -46.10 17.60 -14.41
CA ALA A 259 -47.29 17.66 -15.21
C ALA A 259 -48.43 17.96 -14.22
N ALA A 260 -49.02 19.15 -14.37
CA ALA A 260 -50.18 19.57 -13.61
C ALA A 260 -51.25 18.48 -13.70
N SER A 261 -51.55 17.83 -12.57
CA SER A 261 -52.71 16.96 -12.46
C SER A 261 -53.97 17.83 -12.52
N PRO A 262 -54.98 17.48 -13.33
CA PRO A 262 -56.23 18.20 -13.35
C PRO A 262 -56.99 17.97 -12.04
N THR A 263 -57.55 19.06 -11.55
CA THR A 263 -58.43 19.20 -10.39
C THR A 263 -59.63 18.25 -10.49
N GLU A 264 -59.75 17.27 -9.60
CA GLU A 264 -61.04 16.67 -9.25
C GLU A 264 -61.28 16.75 -7.73
N GLN A 265 -62.41 17.38 -7.41
CA GLN A 265 -62.93 17.65 -6.07
C GLN A 265 -63.70 16.44 -5.48
N PRO A 266 -63.99 16.46 -4.17
CA PRO A 266 -64.20 15.25 -3.36
C PRO A 266 -65.68 14.87 -3.14
N ARG A 267 -65.91 13.57 -2.93
CA ARG A 267 -67.02 12.96 -2.16
C ARG A 267 -66.40 11.73 -1.48
N GLY A 268 -66.51 11.41 -0.19
CA GLY A 268 -67.40 11.79 0.89
C GLY A 268 -67.62 10.52 1.74
N LEU A 269 -67.68 10.68 3.08
CA LEU A 269 -68.28 9.77 4.09
C LEU A 269 -67.46 8.61 4.70
N ALA A 270 -66.87 8.91 5.88
CA ALA A 270 -67.14 8.38 7.23
C ALA A 270 -67.28 6.86 7.55
N HIS A 271 -66.33 6.38 8.39
CA HIS A 271 -66.44 5.56 9.64
C HIS A 271 -67.03 4.12 9.64
N PRO A 272 -66.81 3.26 10.68
CA PRO A 272 -65.85 3.27 11.82
C PRO A 272 -65.12 1.93 12.16
N ALA A 273 -64.14 2.03 13.09
CA ALA A 273 -63.72 1.15 14.19
C ALA A 273 -63.68 -0.39 14.08
N ALA A 274 -62.52 -0.97 14.46
CA ALA A 274 -62.40 -1.99 15.53
C ALA A 274 -60.92 -2.33 15.85
N SER A 275 -60.50 -2.04 17.08
CA SER A 275 -59.51 -2.82 17.85
C SER A 275 -60.31 -3.77 18.76
N PRO A 276 -59.81 -4.97 19.17
CA PRO A 276 -58.88 -5.04 20.31
C PRO A 276 -57.93 -6.26 20.40
N ALA A 277 -57.07 -6.20 21.43
CA ALA A 277 -56.58 -7.29 22.30
C ALA A 277 -55.49 -8.25 21.76
N LEU A 278 -54.26 -8.12 22.27
CA LEU A 278 -53.70 -8.81 23.46
C LEU A 278 -53.32 -10.29 23.24
N ARG A 279 -52.01 -10.58 23.28
CA ARG A 279 -51.47 -11.75 24.00
C ARG A 279 -50.02 -11.47 24.44
N GLN A 280 -49.85 -11.28 25.74
CA GLN A 280 -48.63 -11.55 26.49
C GLN A 280 -48.42 -13.08 26.56
N GLU A 281 -47.20 -13.61 26.69
CA GLU A 281 -46.51 -14.04 27.94
C GLU A 281 -45.67 -15.32 27.62
N PRO A 282 -44.83 -15.90 28.51
CA PRO A 282 -43.36 -15.82 28.42
C PRO A 282 -42.63 -17.20 28.51
N GLY A 283 -41.29 -17.20 28.57
CA GLY A 283 -40.46 -18.33 29.03
C GLY A 283 -38.99 -18.12 28.61
N ARG A 284 -38.02 -17.78 29.46
CA ARG A 284 -37.46 -18.42 30.68
C ARG A 284 -36.76 -19.76 30.38
N ALA A 285 -35.43 -19.79 30.40
CA ALA A 285 -34.61 -20.72 31.21
C ALA A 285 -33.10 -20.46 31.03
N ALA A 286 -32.39 -20.70 32.12
CA ALA A 286 -30.95 -20.54 32.32
C ALA A 286 -30.21 -21.89 32.22
N GLY A 287 -28.89 -21.82 32.06
CA GLY A 287 -27.89 -22.85 32.38
C GLY A 287 -26.53 -22.19 32.15
N HIS A 288 -25.68 -21.83 33.13
CA HIS A 288 -25.01 -22.58 34.20
C HIS A 288 -24.18 -23.79 33.75
N SER A 289 -22.85 -23.62 33.96
CA SER A 289 -21.87 -24.57 34.52
C SER A 289 -20.83 -25.21 33.60
N THR A 290 -19.60 -24.69 33.75
CA THR A 290 -18.30 -25.36 34.02
C THR A 290 -17.85 -26.56 33.20
N ALA A 291 -16.69 -26.40 32.56
CA ALA A 291 -15.43 -27.09 32.89
C ALA A 291 -14.24 -26.20 32.49
#